data_AF-A0A151J6I4-F1
#
_entry.id   AF-A0A151J6I4-F1
#
_cell.length_a   1.000
_cell.length_b   1.000
_cell.length_c   1.000
_cell.angle_alpha   90.00
_cell.angle_beta   90.00
_cell.angle_gamma   90.00
#
_symmetry.space_group_name_H-M   'P 1'
#
loop_
_entity.id
_entity.type
_entity.pdbx_description
1 polymer ?
#
loop_
_entity_poly.entity_id
_entity_poly.type
_entity_poly.pdbx_seq_one_letter_code
_entity_poly.pdbx_strand_id
1 'polypeptide(L)'
;MFSFFYSASSHTFLKPRYISHILMRRCALTFTAYKFLDIGIVVGPTSHVEIAICDNRGNRIILPHVTRKAFIESRADVERLMQSKLSHHHHHRFKI
;
A
#
# COMPACT_ATOMS: atom_id res chain seq x y z
N MET A 1 12.82 -15.88 -23.28
CA MET A 1 13.13 -14.44 -23.34
C MET A 1 11.89 -13.71 -22.84
N PHE A 2 11.84 -13.33 -21.56
CA PHE A 2 10.71 -12.59 -20.99
C PHE A 2 11.23 -11.26 -20.48
N SER A 3 10.77 -10.19 -21.12
CA SER A 3 11.21 -8.82 -20.92
C SER A 3 10.50 -8.23 -19.71
N PHE A 4 11.24 -7.88 -18.66
CA PHE A 4 10.71 -7.08 -17.56
C PHE A 4 10.71 -5.61 -17.98
N PHE A 5 9.53 -5.02 -18.08
CA PHE A 5 9.37 -3.59 -18.30
C PHE A 5 9.88 -2.83 -17.08
N TYR A 6 11.04 -2.17 -17.23
CA TYR A 6 11.61 -1.24 -16.26
C TYR A 6 10.94 0.12 -16.50
N SER A 7 9.88 0.45 -15.75
CA SER A 7 9.34 1.82 -15.77
C SER A 7 10.27 2.73 -14.97
N ALA A 8 11.00 3.58 -15.70
CA ALA A 8 11.82 4.65 -15.15
C ALA A 8 10.96 5.65 -14.38
N SER A 9 11.15 5.73 -13.07
CA SER A 9 10.85 6.93 -12.28
C SER A 9 11.88 7.00 -11.15
N SER A 10 13.02 7.61 -11.49
CA SER A 10 14.17 7.75 -10.60
C SER A 10 14.41 9.22 -10.34
N HIS A 11 13.66 9.80 -9.39
CA HIS A 11 14.12 10.99 -8.69
C HIS A 11 14.22 10.67 -7.20
N THR A 12 15.49 10.56 -6.78
CA THR A 12 16.01 10.55 -5.40
C THR A 12 15.43 9.49 -4.45
N PHE A 13 15.78 8.20 -4.65
CA PHE A 13 15.67 7.19 -3.60
C PHE A 13 17.05 6.99 -2.95
N LEU A 14 17.09 7.18 -1.64
CA LEU A 14 18.27 7.19 -0.77
C LEU A 14 19.19 5.96 -0.99
N LYS A 15 20.51 6.20 -0.85
CA LYS A 15 21.64 5.25 -0.75
C LYS A 15 21.23 3.78 -0.51
N PRO A 16 21.62 2.83 -1.38
CA PRO A 16 21.20 1.44 -1.26
C PRO A 16 22.04 0.72 -0.20
N ARG A 17 21.45 0.50 0.98
CA ARG A 17 21.62 -0.83 1.59
C ARG A 17 20.75 -1.73 0.72
N TYR A 18 21.33 -2.76 0.10
CA TYR A 18 20.68 -3.65 -0.88
C TYR A 18 19.45 -4.36 -0.30
N ILE A 19 18.33 -3.65 -0.20
CA ILE A 19 17.02 -4.22 0.08
C ILE A 19 16.38 -4.43 -1.29
N SER A 20 16.53 -5.63 -1.81
CA SER A 20 15.91 -6.02 -3.06
C SER A 20 14.41 -6.20 -2.83
N HIS A 21 13.61 -5.27 -3.36
CA HIS A 21 12.16 -5.41 -3.40
C HIS A 21 11.75 -6.05 -4.73
N ILE A 22 11.33 -7.32 -4.74
CA ILE A 22 10.94 -8.02 -5.99
C ILE A 22 9.56 -7.57 -6.50
N LEU A 23 8.71 -7.09 -5.60
CA LEU A 23 7.41 -6.50 -5.92
C LEU A 23 7.29 -5.21 -5.14
N MET A 24 6.84 -4.14 -5.80
CA MET A 24 6.50 -2.87 -5.16
C MET A 24 5.25 -2.30 -5.83
N ARG A 25 4.20 -2.06 -5.05
CA ARG A 25 2.97 -1.39 -5.48
C ARG A 25 2.76 -0.14 -4.65
N ARG A 26 2.40 0.95 -5.33
CA ARG A 26 2.11 2.24 -4.72
C ARG A 26 0.62 2.55 -4.86
N CYS A 27 -0.05 2.76 -3.74
CA CYS A 27 -1.47 3.09 -3.68
C CYS A 27 -1.65 4.51 -3.14
N ALA A 28 -2.43 5.35 -3.82
CA ALA A 28 -2.75 6.68 -3.31
C ALA A 28 -3.60 6.57 -2.03
N LEU A 29 -3.16 7.21 -0.95
CA LEU A 29 -3.89 7.23 0.31
C LEU A 29 -4.85 8.42 0.39
N THR A 30 -4.56 9.49 -0.36
CA THR A 30 -5.40 10.68 -0.49
C THR A 30 -5.73 10.95 -1.95
N PHE A 31 -6.82 11.66 -2.22
CA PHE A 31 -7.23 12.07 -3.57
C PHE A 31 -6.12 12.83 -4.31
N THR A 32 -5.39 13.67 -3.58
CA THR A 32 -4.25 14.45 -4.10
C THR A 32 -2.98 13.63 -4.33
N ALA A 33 -2.99 12.33 -3.99
CA ALA A 33 -1.83 11.44 -4.01
C ALA A 33 -0.60 11.96 -3.22
N TYR A 34 -0.79 12.97 -2.36
CA TYR A 34 0.27 13.55 -1.54
C TYR A 34 0.83 12.54 -0.54
N LYS A 35 -0.06 11.71 0.03
CA LYS A 35 0.28 10.54 0.84
C LYS A 35 -0.04 9.28 0.06
N PHE A 36 0.80 8.27 0.21
CA PHE A 36 0.66 6.98 -0.48
C PHE A 36 1.17 5.84 0.38
N LEU A 37 0.70 4.64 0.06
CA LEU A 37 1.12 3.39 0.66
C LEU A 37 2.02 2.66 -0.32
N ASP A 38 3.27 2.43 0.06
CA ASP A 38 4.18 1.54 -0.66
C ASP A 38 4.12 0.14 -0.02
N ILE A 39 3.77 -0.85 -0.83
CA ILE A 39 3.70 -2.26 -0.42
C ILE A 39 4.71 -3.00 -1.27
N GLY A 40 5.67 -3.67 -0.62
CA GLY A 40 6.63 -4.47 -1.36
C GLY A 40 7.08 -5.74 -0.65
N ILE A 41 7.72 -6.64 -1.38
CA ILE A 41 8.30 -7.86 -0.81
C ILE A 41 9.81 -7.66 -0.68
N VAL A 42 10.27 -7.55 0.56
CA VAL A 42 11.70 -7.53 0.90
C VAL A 42 12.24 -8.95 0.79
N VAL A 43 13.28 -9.13 -0.02
CA VAL A 43 13.95 -10.42 -0.18
C VAL A 43 15.14 -10.51 0.77
N GLY A 44 15.22 -11.62 1.49
CA GLY A 44 16.33 -11.97 2.36
C GLY A 44 16.16 -13.41 2.85
N PRO A 45 16.95 -13.84 3.85
CA PRO A 45 16.80 -15.16 4.48
C PRO A 45 15.37 -15.45 4.93
N THR A 46 14.68 -14.42 5.41
CA THR A 46 13.23 -14.41 5.66
C THR A 46 12.58 -13.31 4.84
N SER A 47 12.11 -13.69 3.65
CA SER A 47 11.30 -12.85 2.77
C SER A 47 10.04 -12.38 3.48
N HIS A 48 9.72 -11.09 3.41
CA HIS A 48 8.52 -10.57 4.06
C HIS A 48 7.92 -9.38 3.31
N VAL A 49 6.63 -9.14 3.55
CA VAL A 49 5.93 -7.98 3.01
C VAL A 49 6.25 -6.78 3.88
N GLU A 50 6.80 -5.74 3.28
CA GLU A 50 6.96 -4.41 3.85
C GLU A 50 5.80 -3.52 3.41
N ILE A 51 5.23 -2.79 4.37
CA ILE A 51 4.20 -1.79 4.12
C ILE A 51 4.73 -0.49 4.72
N ALA A 52 4.78 0.57 3.91
CA ALA A 52 5.25 1.87 4.33
C ALA A 52 4.26 2.97 3.92
N ILE A 53 3.98 3.89 4.85
CA ILE A 53 3.26 5.13 4.54
C ILE A 53 4.29 6.17 4.15
N CYS A 54 4.15 6.71 2.95
CA CYS A 54 5.09 7.63 2.36
C CYS A 54 4.38 8.92 1.91
N ASP A 55 5.12 10.00 1.77
CA ASP A 55 4.63 11.24 1.16
C ASP A 55 5.64 11.86 0.17
N ASN A 56 5.18 12.85 -0.59
CA ASN A 56 5.99 13.51 -1.61
C ASN A 56 7.12 14.39 -1.05
N ARG A 57 7.16 14.63 0.26
CA ARG A 57 8.26 15.34 0.94
C ARG A 57 9.39 14.39 1.33
N GLY A 58 9.25 13.10 1.04
CA GLY A 58 10.23 12.06 1.39
C GLY A 58 10.05 11.53 2.81
N ASN A 59 8.94 11.81 3.50
CA ASN A 59 8.67 11.17 4.79
C ASN A 59 8.24 9.72 4.54
N ARG A 60 8.76 8.79 5.33
CA ARG A 60 8.44 7.36 5.23
C ARG A 60 8.32 6.72 6.60
N ILE A 61 7.19 6.07 6.86
CA ILE A 61 6.90 5.32 8.07
C ILE A 61 6.73 3.85 7.68
N ILE A 62 7.70 3.00 8.04
CA ILE A 62 7.60 1.56 7.85
C ILE A 62 6.75 0.98 8.97
N LEU A 63 5.72 0.19 8.65
CA LEU A 63 4.92 -0.44 9.68
C LEU A 63 5.71 -1.57 10.36
N PRO A 64 5.71 -1.63 11.71
CA PRO A 64 6.21 -2.78 12.45
C PRO A 64 5.50 -4.07 12.04
N HIS A 65 6.14 -5.22 12.24
CA HIS A 65 5.55 -6.52 11.90
C HIS A 65 4.20 -6.74 12.60
N VAL A 66 4.09 -6.39 13.88
CA VAL A 66 2.84 -6.51 14.65
C VAL A 66 1.71 -5.70 14.01
N THR A 67 1.98 -4.45 13.63
CA THR A 67 1.01 -3.58 12.97
C THR A 67 0.62 -4.08 11.58
N ARG A 68 1.57 -4.59 10.80
CA ARG A 68 1.29 -5.22 9.50
C ARG A 68 0.37 -6.42 9.65
N LYS A 69 0.63 -7.27 10.64
CA LYS A 69 -0.20 -8.46 10.91
C LYS A 69 -1.62 -8.06 11.30
N ALA A 70 -1.78 -7.14 12.25
CA ALA A 70 -3.08 -6.64 12.68
C ALA A 70 -3.86 -5.99 11.52
N PHE A 71 -3.17 -5.28 10.63
CA PHE A 71 -3.78 -4.71 9.44
C PHE A 71 -4.37 -5.78 8.51
N ILE A 72 -3.62 -6.85 8.24
CA ILE A 72 -4.11 -7.99 7.44
C ILE A 72 -5.29 -8.70 8.11
N GLU A 73 -5.24 -8.87 9.43
CA GLU A 73 -6.33 -9.49 10.21
C GLU A 73 -7.62 -8.64 10.14
N SER A 74 -7.50 -7.31 10.19
CA SER A 74 -8.63 -6.37 10.08
C SER A 74 -9.22 -6.22 8.67
N ARG A 75 -8.64 -6.88 7.65
CA ARG A 75 -9.04 -6.70 6.24
C ARG A 75 -10.53 -6.97 6.03
N ALA A 76 -11.05 -8.03 6.63
CA ALA A 76 -12.46 -8.40 6.50
C ALA A 76 -13.39 -7.31 7.06
N ASP A 77 -12.99 -6.65 8.14
CA ASP A 77 -13.79 -5.59 8.77
C ASP A 77 -13.82 -4.32 7.89
N VAL A 78 -12.69 -3.98 7.28
CA VAL A 78 -12.63 -2.88 6.30
C VAL A 78 -13.51 -3.18 5.09
N GLU A 79 -13.44 -4.39 4.54
CA GLU A 79 -14.28 -4.81 3.42
C GLU A 79 -15.77 -4.74 3.77
N ARG A 80 -16.16 -5.23 4.95
CA ARG A 80 -17.53 -5.13 5.47
C ARG A 80 -17.97 -3.68 5.63
N LEU A 81 -17.12 -2.80 6.15
CA LEU A 81 -17.41 -1.36 6.29
C LEU A 81 -17.62 -0.69 4.93
N MET A 82 -16.83 -1.06 3.91
CA MET A 82 -17.01 -0.52 2.56
C MET A 82 -18.34 -0.96 1.95
N GLN A 83 -18.70 -2.23 2.12
CA GLN A 83 -19.96 -2.78 1.63
C GLN A 83 -21.18 -2.17 2.33
N SER A 84 -21.11 -1.95 3.65
CA SER A 84 -22.23 -1.36 4.40
C SER A 84 -22.50 0.09 4.01
N LYS A 85 -21.45 0.89 3.74
CA LYS A 85 -21.61 2.26 3.22
C LYS A 85 -22.27 2.29 1.84
N LEU A 86 -21.90 1.36 0.96
CA LEU A 86 -22.52 1.24 -0.37
C LEU A 86 -23.99 0.82 -0.27
N SER A 87 -24.32 -0.11 0.63
CA SER A 87 -25.70 -0.55 0.89
C SER A 87 -26.57 0.56 1.49
N HIS A 88 -26.04 1.32 2.46
CA HIS A 88 -26.75 2.45 3.07
C HIS A 88 -27.03 3.58 2.07
N HIS A 89 -26.07 3.88 1.17
CA HIS A 89 -26.28 4.85 0.09
C HIS A 89 -27.34 4.38 -0.92
N HIS A 90 -27.43 3.07 -1.18
CA HIS A 90 -28.47 2.51 -2.05
C HIS A 90 -29.86 2.64 -1.41
N HIS A 91 -30.01 2.40 -0.10
CA HIS A 91 -31.32 2.45 0.57
C HIS A 91 -31.95 3.86 0.60
N HIS A 92 -31.17 4.93 0.63
CA HIS A 92 -31.68 6.30 0.54
C HIS A 92 -32.11 6.71 -0.89
N ARG A 93 -31.62 6.01 -1.93
CA ARG A 93 -31.87 6.37 -3.33
C ARG A 93 -33.21 5.85 -3.90
N PHE A 94 -33.87 4.91 -3.21
CA PHE A 94 -35.12 4.28 -3.68
C PHE A 94 -36.37 4.58 -2.82
N LYS A 95 -36.30 5.60 -1.95
CA LYS A 95 -37.51 6.22 -1.38
C LYS A 95 -37.83 7.48 -2.18
N ILE A 96 -38.55 7.30 -3.28
CA ILE A 96 -39.31 8.35 -3.97
C ILE A 96 -40.72 7.83 -4.12
#